data_AF-A0A1Q8G381-F1
#
_entry.id   AF-A0A1Q8G381-F1
#
_cell.length_a   1.000
_cell.length_b   1.000
_cell.length_c   1.000
_cell.angle_alpha   90.00
_cell.angle_beta   90.00
_cell.angle_gamma   90.00
#
_symmetry.space_group_name_H-M   'P 1'
#
loop_
_entity.id
_entity.type
_entity.pdbx_description
1 polymer ?
#
loop_
_entity_poly.entity_id
_entity_poly.type
_entity_poly.pdbx_seq_one_letter_code
_entity_poly.pdbx_strand_id
1 'polypeptide(L)'
;MDQILKNQRFRESMRALDQAYSPFEVARWFCLGEESTVMRRRTRGPINRKLYEDGHKDHRGATTNDVLCAQLMQFLHNKGYDLGSMEFDDQGHLLGIKKRPSIKKQPTAAG
;
A
#
# COMPACT_ATOMS: atom_id res chain seq x y z
N MET A 1 -6.47 -8.03 19.33
CA MET A 1 -5.58 -6.88 19.03
C MET A 1 -6.35 -5.61 19.31
N ASP A 2 -5.82 -4.73 20.15
CA ASP A 2 -6.45 -3.47 20.52
C ASP A 2 -6.66 -2.52 19.31
N GLN A 3 -7.70 -1.69 19.34
CA GLN A 3 -8.06 -0.80 18.22
C GLN A 3 -7.00 0.29 18.00
N ILE A 4 -6.40 0.81 19.07
CA ILE A 4 -5.32 1.80 18.98
C ILE A 4 -4.13 1.16 18.26
N LEU A 5 -3.76 -0.06 18.65
CA LEU A 5 -2.67 -0.80 18.01
C LEU A 5 -2.97 -1.08 16.52
N LYS A 6 -4.19 -1.47 16.16
CA LYS A 6 -4.57 -1.67 14.75
C LYS A 6 -4.44 -0.38 13.94
N ASN A 7 -4.96 0.73 14.45
CA ASN A 7 -4.87 2.04 13.80
C ASN A 7 -3.41 2.45 13.61
N GLN A 8 -2.59 2.28 14.65
CA GLN A 8 -1.16 2.57 14.59
C GLN A 8 -0.46 1.74 13.50
N ARG A 9 -0.63 0.41 13.51
CA ARG A 9 0.01 -0.47 12.52
C ARG A 9 -0.42 -0.18 11.10
N PHE A 10 -1.71 0.08 10.89
CA PHE A 10 -2.23 0.48 9.59
C PHE A 10 -1.57 1.79 9.11
N ARG A 11 -1.56 2.84 9.95
CA ARG A 11 -0.95 4.13 9.60
C ARG A 11 0.55 4.02 9.29
N GLU A 12 1.30 3.23 10.06
CA GLU A 12 2.73 2.98 9.83
C GLU A 12 2.98 2.37 8.44
N SER A 13 2.24 1.30 8.09
CA SER A 13 2.37 0.66 6.78
C SER A 13 1.95 1.57 5.63
N MET A 14 0.83 2.28 5.78
CA MET A 14 0.34 3.18 4.74
C MET A 14 1.28 4.37 4.51
N ARG A 15 1.87 4.96 5.57
CA ARG A 15 2.87 6.02 5.43
C ARG A 15 4.10 5.56 4.65
N ALA A 16 4.59 4.35 4.94
CA ALA A 16 5.73 3.79 4.20
C ALA A 16 5.40 3.58 2.71
N LEU A 17 4.18 3.14 2.40
CA LEU A 17 3.72 2.95 1.02
C LEU A 17 3.49 4.28 0.29
N ASP A 18 2.85 5.25 0.93
CA ASP A 18 2.59 6.59 0.36
C ASP A 18 3.89 7.39 0.09
N GLN A 19 5.01 7.04 0.75
CA GLN A 19 6.34 7.61 0.44
C GLN A 19 6.92 7.09 -0.88
N ALA A 20 6.56 5.87 -1.28
CA ALA A 20 7.10 5.20 -2.46
C ALA A 20 6.15 5.23 -3.66
N TYR A 21 4.85 5.36 -3.42
CA TYR A 21 3.82 5.22 -4.44
C TYR A 21 2.81 6.35 -4.39
N SER A 22 2.23 6.66 -5.55
CA SER A 22 1.20 7.67 -5.61
C SER A 22 -0.06 7.22 -4.87
N PRO A 23 -0.83 8.18 -4.34
CA PRO A 23 -2.17 7.97 -3.82
C PRO A 23 -3.10 7.06 -4.65
N PHE A 24 -3.07 7.19 -5.98
CA PHE A 24 -3.92 6.40 -6.86
C PHE A 24 -3.41 4.98 -7.04
N GLU A 25 -2.09 4.79 -6.95
CA GLU A 25 -1.47 3.48 -7.04
C GLU A 25 -1.79 2.64 -5.81
N VAL A 26 -1.70 3.24 -4.62
CA VAL A 26 -2.12 2.59 -3.38
C VAL A 26 -3.59 2.17 -3.46
N ALA A 27 -4.48 3.05 -3.96
CA ALA A 27 -5.89 2.73 -4.11
C ALA A 27 -6.18 1.62 -5.13
N ARG A 28 -5.36 1.50 -6.18
CA ARG A 28 -5.48 0.45 -7.21
C ARG A 28 -5.35 -0.95 -6.60
N TRP A 29 -4.40 -1.16 -5.69
CA TRP A 29 -4.20 -2.48 -5.07
C TRP A 29 -5.41 -2.93 -4.24
N PHE A 30 -6.03 -2.00 -3.52
CA PHE A 30 -7.25 -2.25 -2.74
C PHE A 30 -8.53 -2.27 -3.59
N CYS A 31 -8.41 -2.00 -4.90
CA CYS A 31 -9.48 -2.09 -5.88
C CYS A 31 -9.18 -3.17 -6.93
N LEU A 32 -8.34 -4.16 -6.58
CA LEU A 32 -8.03 -5.33 -7.41
C LEU A 32 -7.50 -4.98 -8.82
N GLY A 33 -6.71 -3.92 -8.94
CA GLY A 33 -6.12 -3.53 -10.22
C GLY A 33 -6.97 -2.58 -11.06
N GLU A 34 -8.17 -2.22 -10.60
CA GLU A 34 -9.09 -1.33 -11.33
C GLU A 34 -8.43 -0.01 -11.76
N GLU A 35 -8.46 0.26 -13.07
CA GLU A 35 -7.86 1.44 -13.69
C GLU A 35 -8.81 2.65 -13.68
N SER A 36 -10.12 2.43 -13.52
CA SER A 36 -11.12 3.49 -13.45
C SER A 36 -10.79 4.50 -12.35
N THR A 37 -10.49 5.73 -12.77
CA THR A 37 -10.23 6.86 -11.86
C THR A 37 -11.37 7.07 -10.87
N VAL A 38 -12.61 6.83 -11.27
CA VAL A 38 -13.78 6.98 -10.40
C VAL A 38 -13.75 5.94 -9.27
N MET A 39 -13.45 4.69 -9.60
CA MET A 39 -13.38 3.61 -8.61
C MET A 39 -12.19 3.81 -7.66
N ARG A 40 -11.01 4.16 -8.18
CA ARG A 40 -9.83 4.46 -7.34
C ARG A 40 -10.10 5.61 -6.35
N ARG A 41 -10.81 6.67 -6.79
CA ARG A 41 -11.24 7.76 -5.90
C ARG A 41 -12.20 7.27 -4.80
N ARG A 42 -13.17 6.42 -5.15
CA ARG A 42 -14.11 5.84 -4.19
C ARG A 42 -13.40 4.97 -3.16
N THR A 43 -12.46 4.13 -3.58
CA THR A 43 -11.66 3.26 -2.69
C THR A 43 -10.75 4.05 -1.76
N ARG A 44 -10.26 5.22 -2.20
CA ARG A 44 -9.39 6.07 -1.37
C ARG A 44 -10.12 6.71 -0.19
N GLY A 45 -11.42 6.99 -0.30
CA GLY A 45 -12.21 7.57 0.79
C GLY A 45 -12.15 6.74 2.09
N PRO A 46 -12.51 5.44 2.06
CA PRO A 46 -12.38 4.54 3.20
C PRO A 46 -10.96 4.41 3.75
N ILE A 47 -9.93 4.44 2.89
CA ILE A 47 -8.52 4.42 3.31
C ILE A 47 -8.20 5.69 4.10
N ASN A 48 -8.52 6.86 3.55
CA ASN A 48 -8.24 8.16 4.17
C ASN A 48 -8.91 8.31 5.54
N ARG A 49 -10.15 7.82 5.69
CA ARG A 49 -10.87 7.86 6.98
C ARG A 49 -10.16 7.10 8.11
N LYS A 50 -9.35 6.08 7.76
CA LYS A 50 -8.53 5.32 8.71
C LYS A 50 -7.20 6.00 9.03
N LEU A 51 -6.76 6.91 8.16
CA LEU A 51 -5.53 7.68 8.35
C LEU A 51 -5.75 8.95 9.17
N TYR A 52 -6.98 9.44 9.29
CA TYR A 52 -7.32 10.57 10.17
C TYR A 52 -6.95 10.28 11.63
N GLU A 53 -6.64 11.35 12.36
CA GLU A 53 -6.44 11.30 13.81
C GLU A 53 -7.69 10.76 14.52
N ASP A 54 -7.50 10.09 15.66
CA ASP A 54 -8.57 9.35 16.34
C ASP A 54 -9.73 10.27 16.81
N GLY A 55 -9.48 11.57 17.00
CA GLY A 55 -10.51 12.56 17.35
C GLY A 55 -11.28 13.17 16.18
N HIS A 56 -10.94 12.84 14.93
CA HIS A 56 -11.60 13.43 13.76
C HIS A 56 -13.02 12.85 13.57
N LYS A 57 -14.02 13.69 13.25
CA LYS A 57 -15.44 13.28 13.12
C LYS A 57 -15.67 12.12 12.12
N ASP A 58 -14.87 12.10 11.06
CA ASP A 58 -14.94 11.09 9.99
C ASP A 58 -13.94 9.95 10.20
N HIS A 59 -13.24 9.89 11.34
CA HIS A 59 -12.32 8.81 11.65
C HIS A 59 -13.06 7.46 11.64
N ARG A 60 -12.40 6.44 11.09
CA ARG A 60 -12.85 5.06 11.12
C ARG A 60 -11.69 4.17 11.53
N GLY A 61 -11.94 3.25 12.45
CA GLY A 61 -10.91 2.31 12.90
C GLY A 61 -10.51 1.33 11.79
N ALA A 62 -9.22 0.99 11.73
CA ALA A 62 -8.72 -0.08 10.88
C ALA A 62 -9.24 -1.44 11.37
N THR A 63 -9.68 -2.27 10.42
CA THR A 63 -10.00 -3.68 10.67
C THR A 63 -8.74 -4.53 10.68
N THR A 64 -8.83 -5.77 11.16
CA THR A 64 -7.70 -6.71 11.09
C THR A 64 -7.24 -6.96 9.65
N ASN A 65 -8.19 -7.05 8.71
CA ASN A 65 -7.87 -7.24 7.29
C ASN A 65 -7.15 -6.05 6.69
N ASP A 66 -7.54 -4.82 7.05
CA ASP A 66 -6.83 -3.62 6.60
C ASP A 66 -5.36 -3.63 7.02
N VAL A 67 -5.11 -3.98 8.29
CA VAL A 67 -3.76 -4.09 8.84
C VAL A 67 -2.96 -5.16 8.11
N LEU A 68 -3.52 -6.36 7.96
CA LEU A 68 -2.87 -7.48 7.27
C LEU A 68 -2.52 -7.12 5.82
N CYS A 69 -3.47 -6.58 5.06
CA CYS A 69 -3.24 -6.19 3.67
C CYS A 69 -2.16 -5.10 3.55
N ALA A 70 -2.24 -4.03 4.36
CA ALA A 70 -1.25 -2.96 4.33
C ALA A 70 0.16 -3.46 4.71
N GLN A 71 0.26 -4.32 5.73
CA GLN A 71 1.53 -4.91 6.16
C GLN A 71 2.11 -5.87 5.12
N LEU A 72 1.27 -6.66 4.43
CA LEU A 72 1.72 -7.54 3.35
C LEU A 72 2.25 -6.74 2.15
N MET A 73 1.56 -5.67 1.76
CA MET A 73 2.04 -4.75 0.72
C MET A 73 3.39 -4.13 1.12
N GLN A 74 3.49 -3.62 2.34
CA GLN A 74 4.74 -3.07 2.86
C GLN A 74 5.86 -4.13 2.91
N PHE A 75 5.55 -5.36 3.29
CA PHE A 75 6.51 -6.47 3.31
C PHE A 75 7.05 -6.76 1.92
N LEU A 76 6.18 -6.86 0.89
CA LEU A 76 6.60 -7.04 -0.49
C LEU A 76 7.48 -5.89 -0.97
N HIS A 77 7.08 -4.65 -0.66
CA HIS A 77 7.90 -3.48 -0.94
C HIS A 77 9.29 -3.59 -0.28
N ASN A 78 9.37 -3.98 0.99
CA ASN A 78 10.63 -4.13 1.73
C ASN A 78 11.48 -5.30 1.20
N LYS A 79 10.86 -6.32 0.61
CA LYS A 79 11.55 -7.42 -0.09
C LYS A 79 12.05 -7.03 -1.49
N GLY A 80 11.87 -5.77 -1.88
CA GLY A 80 12.38 -5.24 -3.14
C GLY A 80 11.44 -5.44 -4.32
N TYR A 81 10.18 -5.82 -4.10
CA TYR A 81 9.19 -5.86 -5.17
C TYR A 81 8.70 -4.47 -5.55
N ASP A 82 8.47 -4.24 -6.83
CA ASP A 82 7.83 -3.02 -7.32
C ASP A 82 6.32 -3.21 -7.35
N LEU A 83 5.61 -2.74 -6.31
CA LEU A 83 4.16 -2.86 -6.26
C LEU A 83 3.44 -2.13 -7.39
N GLY A 84 4.05 -1.11 -8.00
CA GLY A 84 3.48 -0.41 -9.16
C GLY A 84 3.51 -1.25 -10.45
N SER A 85 4.24 -2.37 -10.44
CA SER A 85 4.29 -3.32 -11.54
C SER A 85 3.29 -4.47 -11.42
N MET A 86 2.36 -4.39 -10.44
CA MET A 86 1.34 -5.41 -10.28
C MET A 86 0.38 -5.44 -11.47
N GLU A 87 0.32 -6.59 -12.10
CA GLU A 87 -0.58 -6.89 -13.22
C GLU A 87 -1.73 -7.75 -12.70
N PHE A 88 -2.97 -7.39 -13.06
CA PHE A 88 -4.18 -8.08 -12.64
C PHE A 88 -4.96 -8.55 -13.86
N ASP A 89 -5.71 -9.64 -13.73
CA ASP A 89 -6.71 -10.04 -14.73
C ASP A 89 -8.06 -9.31 -14.53
N ASP A 90 -9.01 -9.55 -15.43
CA ASP A 90 -10.35 -8.96 -15.38
C ASP A 90 -11.19 -9.40 -14.16
N GLN A 91 -10.74 -10.41 -13.42
CA GLN A 91 -11.34 -10.88 -12.17
C GLN A 91 -10.61 -10.34 -10.93
N GLY A 92 -9.55 -9.57 -11.11
CA GLY A 92 -8.76 -9.01 -10.03
C GLY A 92 -7.71 -9.96 -9.44
N HIS A 93 -7.38 -11.06 -10.10
CA HIS A 93 -6.29 -11.93 -9.69
C HIS A 93 -4.94 -11.32 -10.06
N LEU A 94 -3.98 -11.36 -9.13
CA LEU A 94 -2.62 -10.91 -9.39
C LEU A 94 -1.92 -11.90 -10.35
N LEU A 95 -1.60 -11.45 -11.55
CA LEU A 95 -0.88 -12.20 -12.58
C LEU A 95 0.63 -12.18 -12.35
N GLY A 96 1.16 -11.07 -11.83
CA GLY A 96 2.60 -10.93 -11.64
C GLY A 96 3.01 -9.64 -10.95
N ILE A 97 4.26 -9.63 -10.49
CA ILE A 97 4.93 -8.47 -9.92
C ILE A 97 6.44 -8.55 -10.19
N LYS A 98 7.05 -7.43 -10.57
CA LYS A 98 8.47 -7.35 -10.87
C LYS A 98 9.26 -7.02 -9.61
N LYS A 99 10.52 -7.48 -9.54
CA LYS A 99 11.47 -6.96 -8.55
C LYS A 99 12.04 -5.64 -9.05
N ARG A 100 12.25 -4.68 -8.14
CA ARG A 100 12.97 -3.45 -8.43
C ARG A 100 14.40 -3.79 -8.90
N PRO A 101 14.96 -3.05 -9.87
CA PRO A 101 16.33 -3.26 -10.29
C PRO A 101 17.26 -3.21 -9.07
N SER A 102 18.03 -4.28 -8.86
CA SER A 102 19.10 -4.25 -7.87
C SER A 102 20.10 -3.19 -8.33
N ILE A 103 20.23 -2.10 -7.57
CA ILE A 103 21.32 -1.14 -7.77
C ILE A 103 22.60 -1.96 -7.56
N LYS A 104 23.28 -2.32 -8.66
CA LYS A 104 24.60 -2.94 -8.57
C LYS A 104 25.45 -1.93 -7.81
N LYS A 105 25.91 -2.28 -6.61
CA LYS A 105 26.95 -1.50 -5.92
C LYS A 105 28.08 -1.35 -6.93
N GLN A 106 28.32 -0.13 -7.41
CA GLN A 106 29.53 0.15 -8.17
C GLN A 106 30.71 -0.33 -7.31
N PRO A 107 31.69 -1.04 -7.87
CA PRO A 107 32.91 -1.33 -7.14
C PRO A 107 33.48 0.01 -6.69
N THR A 108 33.58 0.21 -5.37
CA THR A 108 34.39 1.29 -4.82
C THR A 108 35.79 1.08 -5.36
N ALA A 109 36.20 1.94 -6.29
CA ALA A 109 37.57 2.00 -6.75
C ALA A 109 38.43 2.23 -5.50
N ALA A 110 39.18 1.19 -5.12
CA ALA A 110 40.26 1.34 -4.16
C ALA A 110 41.35 2.17 -4.87
N GLY A 111 41.51 3.41 -4.43
CA GLY A 111 42.69 4.23 -4.71
C GLY A 111 43.78 3.94 -3.69
#